data_AF-A0A968WJ43-F1
#
_entry.id   AF-A0A968WJ43-F1
#
_cell.length_a   1.000
_cell.length_b   1.000
_cell.length_c   1.000
_cell.angle_alpha   90.00
_cell.angle_beta   90.00
_cell.angle_gamma   90.00
#
_symmetry.space_group_name_H-M   'P 1'
#
loop_
_entity.id
_entity.type
_entity.pdbx_description
1 polymer ?
#
loop_
_entity_poly.entity_id
_entity_poly.type
_entity_poly.pdbx_seq_one_letter_code
_entity_poly.pdbx_strand_id
1 'polypeptide(L)'
;YAVHHPYPGTSEYLFSKMEPGNFILDMRSSKIQEIFKRPLGFRSIGSRPQETTQFSDIHLTSHFDIIIFLTRSTHATSLPE
;
A
#
# COMPACT_ATOMS: atom_id res chain seq x y z
N TYR A 1 8.30 11.09 13.03
CA TYR A 1 6.95 10.76 12.52
C TYR A 1 6.55 9.42 13.10
N ALA A 2 5.26 9.13 13.28
CA ALA A 2 4.81 7.82 13.73
C ALA A 2 4.49 6.95 12.51
N VAL A 3 4.68 5.63 12.59
CA VAL A 3 4.23 4.70 11.55
C VAL A 3 2.71 4.77 11.48
N HIS A 4 2.16 5.00 10.29
CA HIS A 4 0.73 5.24 10.12
C HIS A 4 -0.06 3.94 10.11
N HIS A 5 -1.19 3.93 10.83
CA HIS A 5 -2.12 2.81 10.77
C HIS A 5 -2.84 2.77 9.42
N PRO A 6 -3.23 1.57 8.95
CA PRO A 6 -4.05 1.43 7.75
C PRO A 6 -5.40 2.12 7.90
N TYR A 7 -5.81 2.89 6.90
CA TYR A 7 -7.05 3.68 6.95
C TYR A 7 -8.24 2.99 6.26
N PRO A 8 -9.41 2.82 6.92
CA PRO A 8 -10.56 2.15 6.31
C PRO A 8 -10.94 2.68 4.93
N GLY A 9 -11.22 1.77 3.99
CA GLY A 9 -11.57 2.12 2.60
C GLY A 9 -10.39 2.30 1.64
N THR A 10 -9.15 2.13 2.11
CA THR A 10 -7.94 2.22 1.28
C THR A 10 -7.37 0.85 0.92
N SER A 11 -6.47 0.82 -0.06
CA SER A 11 -5.72 -0.39 -0.42
C SER A 11 -4.89 -0.93 0.75
N GLU A 12 -4.23 -0.06 1.53
CA GLU A 12 -3.44 -0.47 2.70
C GLU A 12 -4.31 -1.15 3.77
N TYR A 13 -5.55 -0.69 3.96
CA TYR A 13 -6.46 -1.32 4.92
C TYR A 13 -6.93 -2.68 4.43
N LEU A 14 -7.28 -2.80 3.15
CA LEU A 14 -7.63 -4.09 2.55
C LEU A 14 -6.48 -5.10 2.73
N PHE A 15 -5.26 -4.71 2.36
CA PHE A 15 -4.07 -5.55 2.50
C PHE A 15 -3.79 -5.93 3.96
N SER A 16 -4.03 -5.02 4.91
CA SER A 16 -3.85 -5.31 6.35
C SER A 16 -4.78 -6.39 6.90
N LYS A 17 -5.85 -6.75 6.17
CA LYS A 17 -6.80 -7.81 6.55
C LYS A 17 -6.54 -9.13 5.84
N MET A 18 -5.55 -9.19 4.94
CA MET A 18 -5.20 -10.40 4.21
C MET A 18 -4.17 -11.21 5.00
N GLU A 19 -4.38 -12.52 5.06
CA GLU A 19 -3.43 -13.48 5.65
C GLU A 19 -2.72 -14.27 4.54
N PRO A 20 -1.40 -14.56 4.66
CA PRO A 20 -0.50 -14.17 5.75
C PRO A 20 -0.04 -12.70 5.64
N GLY A 21 0.18 -12.04 6.77
CA GLY A 21 0.37 -10.58 6.83
C GLY A 21 1.44 -9.97 5.88
N ASN A 22 2.50 -10.67 5.50
CA ASN A 22 3.44 -10.23 4.47
C ASN A 22 3.22 -11.05 3.20
N PHE A 23 3.09 -10.38 2.05
CA PHE A 23 2.84 -11.06 0.79
C PHE A 23 3.36 -10.30 -0.42
N ILE A 24 3.47 -11.04 -1.53
CA ILE A 24 3.74 -10.50 -2.85
C ILE A 24 2.52 -10.80 -3.71
N LEU A 25 2.03 -9.78 -4.41
CA LEU A 25 0.88 -9.86 -5.28
C LEU A 25 1.31 -9.58 -6.73
N ASP A 26 1.07 -10.53 -7.63
CA ASP A 26 1.21 -10.29 -9.06
C ASP A 26 -0.07 -9.66 -9.62
N MET A 27 0.02 -8.37 -9.95
CA MET A 27 -1.12 -7.58 -10.40
C MET A 27 -1.53 -7.90 -11.84
N ARG A 28 -0.71 -8.62 -12.59
CA ARG A 28 -0.99 -9.00 -13.99
C ARG A 28 -1.88 -10.24 -14.09
N SER A 29 -2.06 -10.95 -12.98
CA SER A 29 -2.97 -12.10 -12.90
C SER A 29 -4.41 -11.69 -13.18
N SER A 30 -5.12 -12.42 -14.04
CA SER A 30 -6.51 -12.13 -14.40
C SER A 30 -7.45 -12.08 -13.19
N LYS A 31 -7.23 -12.96 -12.20
CA LYS A 31 -7.97 -12.96 -10.93
C LYS A 31 -7.76 -11.68 -10.13
N ILE A 32 -6.53 -11.17 -10.11
CA ILE A 32 -6.19 -9.93 -9.40
C ILE A 32 -6.76 -8.71 -10.14
N GLN A 33 -6.69 -8.70 -11.47
CA GLN A 33 -7.34 -7.69 -12.30
C GLN A 33 -8.85 -7.58 -12.04
N GLU A 34 -9.52 -8.71 -11.84
CA GLU A 34 -10.95 -8.73 -11.50
C GLU A 34 -11.23 -8.14 -10.11
N ILE A 35 -10.43 -8.52 -9.11
CA ILE A 35 -10.55 -8.03 -7.72
C ILE A 35 -10.31 -6.51 -7.65
N PHE A 36 -9.29 -6.02 -8.36
CA PHE A 36 -8.85 -4.62 -8.33
C PHE A 36 -9.32 -3.81 -9.53
N LYS A 37 -10.47 -4.16 -10.11
CA LYS A 37 -11.05 -3.44 -11.26
C LYS A 37 -11.49 -2.01 -10.96
N ARG A 38 -11.80 -1.72 -9.69
CA ARG A 38 -12.25 -0.41 -9.22
C ARG A 38 -11.09 0.36 -8.61
N PRO A 39 -11.09 1.69 -8.69
CA PRO A 39 -10.09 2.48 -7.99
C PRO A 39 -10.24 2.28 -6.48
N LEU A 40 -9.11 2.34 -5.78
CA LEU A 40 -9.03 2.30 -4.33
C LEU A 40 -8.21 3.49 -3.84
N GLY A 41 -8.57 3.99 -2.66
CA GLY A 41 -7.78 5.02 -1.99
C GLY A 41 -6.37 4.51 -1.73
N PHE A 42 -5.37 5.20 -2.26
CA PHE A 42 -3.96 4.88 -2.13
C PHE A 42 -3.22 6.03 -1.44
N ARG A 43 -2.42 5.68 -0.43
CA ARG A 43 -1.61 6.63 0.32
C ARG A 43 -0.20 6.67 -0.28
N SER A 44 0.14 7.77 -0.94
CA SER A 44 1.47 7.97 -1.53
C SER A 44 2.36 8.84 -0.64
N ILE A 45 2.99 8.24 0.39
CA ILE A 45 3.90 8.98 1.28
C ILE A 45 5.29 9.09 0.63
N GLY A 46 5.72 10.33 0.37
CA GLY A 46 7.06 10.63 -0.12
C GLY A 46 8.03 11.10 0.97
N SER A 47 9.11 11.77 0.57
CA SER A 47 10.15 12.30 1.47
C SER A 47 9.77 13.59 2.20
N ARG A 48 8.63 14.21 1.87
CA ARG A 48 8.16 15.45 2.49
C ARG A 48 7.12 15.17 3.58
N PRO A 49 6.98 16.04 4.59
CA PRO A 49 5.87 15.97 5.52
C PRO A 49 4.55 16.03 4.73
N GLN A 50 3.74 14.99 4.86
CA GLN A 50 2.43 14.90 4.22
C GLN A 50 1.39 14.57 5.29
N GLU A 51 0.18 15.08 5.10
CA GLU A 51 -0.95 14.71 5.94
C GLU A 51 -1.27 13.24 5.71
N THR A 52 -1.43 12.49 6.80
CA THR A 52 -1.55 11.03 6.78
C THR A 52 -2.90 10.55 6.26
N THR A 53 -3.79 11.49 5.96
CA THR A 53 -5.13 11.28 5.41
C THR A 53 -5.24 11.76 3.95
N GLN A 54 -4.12 12.13 3.32
CA GLN A 54 -4.09 12.40 1.88
C GLN A 54 -4.04 11.08 1.11
N PHE A 55 -5.13 10.79 0.40
CA PHE A 55 -5.28 9.62 -0.46
C PHE A 55 -5.58 10.06 -1.88
N SER A 56 -5.13 9.26 -2.85
CA SER A 56 -5.51 9.38 -4.25
C SER A 56 -6.21 8.11 -4.67
N ASP A 57 -7.34 8.23 -5.36
CA ASP A 57 -8.01 7.08 -5.94
C ASP A 57 -7.27 6.64 -7.19
N ILE A 58 -6.70 5.44 -7.15
CA ILE A 58 -5.94 4.89 -8.28
C ILE A 58 -6.42 3.49 -8.65
N HIS A 59 -6.28 3.16 -9.93
CA HIS A 59 -6.35 1.78 -10.39
C HIS A 59 -5.01 1.10 -10.13
N LEU A 60 -4.92 0.31 -9.06
CA LEU A 60 -3.66 -0.35 -8.65
C LEU A 60 -3.03 -1.15 -9.80
N THR A 61 -3.85 -1.85 -10.59
CA THR A 61 -3.42 -2.68 -11.71
C THR A 61 -2.89 -1.89 -12.90
N SER A 62 -3.18 -0.59 -13.00
CA SER A 62 -2.62 0.29 -14.03
C SER A 62 -1.31 0.96 -13.62
N HIS A 63 -0.95 0.88 -12.33
CA HIS A 63 0.21 1.58 -11.77
C HIS A 63 1.32 0.62 -11.31
N PHE A 64 0.97 -0.62 -10.98
CA PHE A 64 1.90 -1.60 -10.43
C PHE A 64 1.75 -2.95 -11.13
N ASP A 65 2.87 -3.53 -11.56
CA ASP A 65 2.93 -4.92 -12.00
C ASP A 65 2.97 -5.88 -10.80
N ILE A 66 3.69 -5.49 -9.74
CA ILE A 66 3.89 -6.27 -8.52
C ILE A 66 3.67 -5.35 -7.32
N ILE A 67 2.96 -5.84 -6.31
CA ILE A 67 2.86 -5.19 -4.99
C ILE A 67 3.52 -6.09 -3.96
N ILE A 68 4.43 -5.51 -3.17
CA ILE A 68 4.98 -6.15 -1.97
C ILE A 68 4.33 -5.47 -0.78
N PHE A 69 3.60 -6.23 0.02
CA PHE A 69 2.98 -5.73 1.24
C PHE A 69 3.76 -6.22 2.47
N LEU A 70 4.10 -5.27 3.34
CA LEU A 70 4.75 -5.51 4.62
C LEU A 70 3.78 -5.05 5.73
N THR A 71 3.37 -5.95 6.61
CA THR A 71 2.43 -5.61 7.71
C THR A 71 3.03 -4.60 8.68
N ARG A 72 4.36 -4.62 8.81
CA ARG A 72 5.10 -3.79 9.76
C ARG A 72 6.26 -3.12 9.03
N SER A 73 6.41 -1.84 9.28
CA SER A 73 7.57 -1.05 8.89
C SER A 73 8.10 -0.33 10.12
N THR A 74 9.37 0.04 10.08
CA THR A 74 10.01 0.90 11.07
C THR A 74 10.70 2.04 10.33
N HIS A 75 10.98 3.14 11.02
CA HIS A 75 11.76 4.21 10.42
C HIS A 75 13.15 3.70 10.10
N ALA A 76 13.61 3.95 8.87
CA ALA A 76 14.98 3.67 8.50
C ALA A 76 15.90 4.48 9.43
N THR A 77 16.76 3.79 10.18
CA THR A 77 17.88 4.42 10.86
C THR A 77 18.94 4.74 9.82
N SER A 78 19.44 5.96 9.80
CA SER A 78 20.62 6.30 8.99
C SER A 78 21.75 5.35 9.37
N LEU A 79 22.36 4.71 8.37
CA LEU A 79 23.63 4.02 8.59
C LEU A 79 24.63 5.07 9.11
N PRO A 80 25.39 4.79 10.18
CA PRO A 80 26.49 5.67 10.56
C PRO A 80 27.46 5.78 9.37
N GLU A 81 27.91 7.01 9.11
CA GLU A 81 28.89 7.33 8.07
C GLU A 81 30.20 6.56 8.26
#